data_AF-A0A8H4GXY3-F1
#
_entry.id   AF-A0A8H4GXY3-F1
#
_cell.length_a   1.000
_cell.length_b   1.000
_cell.length_c   1.000
_cell.angle_alpha   90.00
_cell.angle_beta   90.00
_cell.angle_gamma   90.00
#
_symmetry.space_group_name_H-M   'P 1'
#
loop_
_entity.id
_entity.type
_entity.pdbx_description
1 polymer ?
#
loop_
_entity_poly.entity_id
_entity_poly.type
_entity_poly.pdbx_seq_one_letter_code
_entity_poly.pdbx_strand_id
1 'polypeptide(L)'
;MPALISRQISPQESILSVKNGTKVPPTSSCGLLVNAARKGNVDIIRFLIYLGADVNEYYDGVTPLLAAAIAGQEAAMFELLRNDASPTARDKEGCTIFKLLLDNGHDDIAEMLIKEYPDLTVTDPRLPKGEKWLREQFKEISDNVKDPKSKPSEEVLEYLISGQLPREEGRSVSDVYWEHILLRYIGDVPLDIKRNYSPSLRLSLMGTFDRFFLGHEGIKESARLLNSKLPTTAYTIEGTVVDGEGGWVTERWSYHDAYGIDVRDGIDSFLIDGEKGKIMVKMINYNVGKKTKCC
;
A
#
# COMPACT_ATOMS: atom_id res chain seq x y z
N MET A 1 59.80 -24.22 -7.26
CA MET A 1 58.40 -24.11 -6.81
C MET A 1 58.38 -23.74 -5.34
N PRO A 2 57.50 -22.84 -4.82
CA PRO A 2 56.72 -21.72 -5.39
C PRO A 2 57.32 -20.35 -4.91
N ALA A 3 57.17 -19.16 -5.52
CA ALA A 3 56.03 -18.37 -6.02
C ALA A 3 55.08 -17.82 -4.94
N LEU A 4 55.31 -16.57 -4.50
CA LEU A 4 54.33 -15.47 -4.37
C LEU A 4 54.97 -14.26 -3.66
N ILE A 5 55.19 -13.19 -4.43
CA ILE A 5 55.73 -11.91 -3.99
C ILE A 5 54.61 -11.11 -3.33
N SER A 6 54.80 -10.76 -2.06
CA SER A 6 54.12 -9.66 -1.41
C SER A 6 54.47 -8.34 -2.10
N ARG A 7 53.51 -7.70 -2.77
CA ARG A 7 53.61 -6.27 -3.07
C ARG A 7 52.50 -5.55 -2.30
N GLN A 8 52.91 -4.97 -1.17
CA GLN A 8 52.22 -3.86 -0.54
C GLN A 8 52.10 -2.74 -1.58
N ILE A 9 50.88 -2.38 -1.96
CA ILE A 9 50.61 -1.10 -2.63
C ILE A 9 50.48 -0.08 -1.50
N SER A 10 51.33 0.96 -1.56
CA SER A 10 51.38 2.01 -0.55
C SER A 10 50.09 2.86 -0.55
N PRO A 11 49.61 3.36 0.61
CA PRO A 11 48.34 4.10 0.72
C PRO A 11 48.28 5.45 -0.02
N GLN A 12 49.34 5.86 -0.72
CA GLN A 12 49.46 7.20 -1.31
C GLN A 12 49.17 7.23 -2.82
N GLU A 13 49.23 6.11 -3.53
CA GLU A 13 48.95 6.07 -4.98
C GLU A 13 47.45 6.03 -5.32
N SER A 14 46.57 5.81 -4.35
CA SER A 14 45.11 5.81 -4.54
C SER A 14 44.47 7.20 -4.52
N ILE A 15 45.22 8.26 -4.17
CA ILE A 15 44.67 9.61 -3.97
C ILE A 15 44.89 10.55 -5.17
N LEU A 16 45.75 10.20 -6.14
CA LEU A 16 46.18 11.14 -7.20
C LEU A 16 45.54 10.95 -8.59
N SER A 17 44.51 10.12 -8.76
CA SER A 17 43.83 9.98 -10.08
C SER A 17 42.43 10.62 -10.16
N VAL A 18 41.92 11.23 -9.08
CA VAL A 18 40.56 11.82 -9.06
C VAL A 18 40.61 13.35 -9.26
N LYS A 19 41.24 13.80 -10.35
CA LYS A 19 41.23 15.22 -10.74
C LYS A 19 40.90 15.52 -12.19
N ASN A 20 40.66 14.50 -13.01
CA ASN A 20 40.11 14.68 -14.35
C ASN A 20 38.80 13.93 -14.42
N GLY A 21 37.74 14.56 -14.93
CA GLY A 21 36.38 14.02 -15.05
C GLY A 21 36.26 12.82 -15.98
N THR A 22 37.05 11.78 -15.75
CA THR A 22 36.83 10.46 -16.33
C THR A 22 35.58 9.89 -15.70
N LYS A 23 34.46 9.96 -16.44
CA LYS A 23 33.33 9.05 -16.23
C LYS A 23 33.92 7.64 -16.19
N VAL A 24 33.92 7.03 -15.00
CA VAL A 24 34.22 5.61 -14.87
C VAL A 24 33.15 4.89 -15.68
N PRO A 25 33.50 3.97 -16.60
CA PRO A 25 32.49 3.24 -17.34
C PRO A 25 31.58 2.50 -16.36
N PRO A 26 30.26 2.42 -16.61
CA PRO A 26 29.34 1.77 -15.70
C PRO A 26 29.87 0.37 -15.40
N THR A 27 30.22 0.13 -14.14
CA THR A 27 30.68 -1.18 -13.69
C THR A 27 29.56 -2.17 -13.99
N SER A 28 29.88 -3.21 -14.76
CA SER A 28 28.99 -4.31 -15.14
C SER A 28 27.99 -4.68 -14.03
N SER A 29 26.73 -4.95 -14.42
CA SER A 29 25.55 -5.32 -13.62
C SER A 29 25.74 -6.52 -12.66
N CYS A 30 26.65 -6.42 -11.71
CA CYS A 30 26.99 -7.48 -10.76
C CYS A 30 26.16 -7.42 -9.46
N GLY A 31 25.10 -6.60 -9.43
CA GLY A 31 24.22 -6.49 -8.28
C GLY A 31 24.89 -5.89 -7.05
N LEU A 32 25.99 -5.15 -7.20
CA LEU A 32 26.68 -4.51 -6.08
C LEU A 32 25.79 -3.47 -5.41
N LEU A 33 25.05 -2.68 -6.20
CA LEU A 33 24.13 -1.69 -5.66
C LEU A 33 22.91 -2.39 -5.04
N VAL A 34 22.39 -3.45 -5.67
CA VAL A 34 21.36 -4.32 -5.07
C VAL A 34 21.80 -4.89 -3.71
N ASN A 35 23.02 -5.40 -3.59
CA ASN A 35 23.54 -5.96 -2.36
C ASN A 35 23.79 -4.90 -1.28
N ALA A 36 24.27 -3.72 -1.66
CA ALA A 36 24.45 -2.58 -0.74
C ALA A 36 23.10 -2.08 -0.21
N ALA A 37 22.10 -1.97 -1.09
CA ALA A 37 20.73 -1.60 -0.76
C ALA A 37 20.07 -2.59 0.19
N ARG A 38 20.17 -3.89 -0.11
CA ARG A 38 19.65 -4.98 0.75
C ARG A 38 20.27 -4.98 2.16
N LYS A 39 21.52 -4.54 2.29
CA LYS A 39 22.23 -4.43 3.58
C LYS A 39 22.02 -3.08 4.29
N GLY A 40 21.37 -2.11 3.65
CA GLY A 40 21.19 -0.77 4.22
C GLY A 40 22.45 0.11 4.22
N ASN A 41 23.48 -0.25 3.46
CA ASN A 41 24.77 0.44 3.49
C ASN A 41 24.75 1.73 2.65
N VAL A 42 24.19 2.80 3.22
CA VAL A 42 24.04 4.12 2.56
C VAL A 42 25.35 4.67 2.01
N ASP A 43 26.46 4.53 2.73
CA ASP A 43 27.77 5.03 2.26
C ASP A 43 28.24 4.30 1.00
N ILE A 44 28.00 2.98 0.91
CA ILE A 44 28.35 2.18 -0.27
C ILE A 44 27.41 2.54 -1.43
N ILE A 45 26.11 2.73 -1.16
CA ILE A 45 25.14 3.18 -2.16
C ILE A 45 25.59 4.49 -2.80
N ARG A 46 25.91 5.50 -1.97
CA ARG A 46 26.43 6.80 -2.43
C ARG A 46 27.71 6.67 -3.23
N PHE A 47 28.66 5.86 -2.74
CA PHE A 47 29.92 5.64 -3.43
C PHE A 47 29.72 4.98 -4.80
N LEU A 48 28.86 3.97 -4.90
CA LEU A 48 28.57 3.29 -6.16
C LEU A 48 27.84 4.20 -7.16
N ILE A 49 26.85 4.97 -6.70
CA ILE A 49 26.16 5.96 -7.53
C ILE A 49 27.15 7.03 -8.02
N TYR A 50 28.06 7.50 -7.16
CA TYR A 50 29.12 8.43 -7.54
C TYR A 50 30.06 7.87 -8.62
N LEU A 51 30.32 6.55 -8.60
CA LEU A 51 31.08 5.85 -9.65
C LEU A 51 30.28 5.60 -10.94
N GLY A 52 29.00 6.00 -10.99
CA GLY A 52 28.14 5.84 -12.16
C GLY A 52 27.38 4.51 -12.21
N ALA A 53 27.13 3.86 -11.07
CA ALA A 53 26.23 2.71 -11.01
C ALA A 53 24.83 3.10 -11.46
N ASP A 54 24.15 2.21 -12.19
CA ASP A 54 22.75 2.38 -12.56
C ASP A 54 21.88 2.17 -11.32
N VAL A 55 21.26 3.25 -10.84
CA VAL A 55 20.34 3.23 -9.69
C VAL A 55 19.13 2.32 -9.91
N ASN A 56 18.78 2.07 -11.17
CA ASN A 56 17.68 1.22 -11.60
C ASN A 56 18.18 -0.13 -12.13
N GLU A 57 19.41 -0.56 -11.79
CA GLU A 57 19.91 -1.87 -12.20
C GLU A 57 18.91 -2.96 -11.84
N TYR A 58 18.72 -3.94 -12.72
CA TYR A 58 17.83 -5.06 -12.46
C TYR A 58 18.67 -6.33 -12.30
N TYR A 59 18.76 -6.84 -11.07
CA TYR A 59 19.62 -7.97 -10.73
C TYR A 59 18.91 -8.92 -9.77
N ASP A 60 19.00 -10.23 -10.06
CA ASP A 60 18.34 -11.29 -9.28
C ASP A 60 16.83 -11.06 -9.08
N GLY A 61 16.19 -10.49 -10.09
CA GLY A 61 14.74 -10.25 -10.10
C GLY A 61 14.26 -9.05 -9.29
N VAL A 62 15.16 -8.13 -8.90
CA VAL A 62 14.80 -6.91 -8.16
C VAL A 62 15.67 -5.73 -8.60
N THR A 63 15.20 -4.50 -8.34
CA THR A 63 16.04 -3.29 -8.36
C THR A 63 16.66 -3.05 -6.98
N PRO A 64 17.69 -2.18 -6.85
CA PRO A 64 18.21 -1.78 -5.55
C PRO A 64 17.14 -1.28 -4.59
N LEU A 65 16.21 -0.47 -5.09
CA LEU A 65 15.12 0.07 -4.29
C LEU A 65 14.20 -1.03 -3.74
N LEU A 66 13.80 -2.00 -4.58
CA LEU A 66 12.99 -3.14 -4.12
C LEU A 66 13.77 -4.04 -3.15
N ALA A 67 15.09 -4.19 -3.34
CA ALA A 67 15.92 -4.97 -2.43
C ALA A 67 16.04 -4.33 -1.03
N ALA A 68 16.14 -2.99 -0.96
CA ALA A 68 16.08 -2.25 0.29
C ALA A 68 14.69 -2.38 0.95
N ALA A 69 13.61 -2.32 0.16
CA ALA A 69 12.24 -2.48 0.63
C ALA A 69 11.97 -3.86 1.24
N ILE A 70 12.37 -4.95 0.57
CA ILE A 70 12.24 -6.31 1.10
C ILE A 70 12.97 -6.43 2.46
N ALA A 71 14.15 -5.81 2.58
CA ALA A 71 14.98 -5.88 3.78
C ALA A 71 14.66 -4.82 4.84
N GLY A 72 13.65 -3.96 4.64
CA GLY A 72 13.24 -2.92 5.60
C GLY A 72 14.29 -1.82 5.81
N GLN A 73 15.10 -1.52 4.79
CA GLN A 73 16.21 -0.58 4.90
C GLN A 73 15.77 0.85 4.54
N GLU A 74 15.04 1.49 5.44
CA GLU A 74 14.44 2.82 5.27
C GLU A 74 15.44 3.86 4.71
N ALA A 75 16.57 4.05 5.38
CA ALA A 75 17.57 5.06 4.98
C ALA A 75 18.15 4.79 3.58
N ALA A 76 18.34 3.52 3.22
CA ALA A 76 18.80 3.13 1.88
C ALA A 76 17.73 3.38 0.82
N MET A 77 16.46 3.10 1.12
CA MET A 77 15.34 3.41 0.22
C MET A 77 15.29 4.90 -0.11
N PHE A 78 15.28 5.77 0.91
CA PHE A 78 15.24 7.21 0.69
C PHE A 78 16.49 7.75 -0.01
N GLU A 79 17.66 7.17 0.26
CA GLU A 79 18.87 7.54 -0.51
C GLU A 79 18.72 7.20 -2.00
N LEU A 80 18.21 6.01 -2.32
CA LEU A 80 17.99 5.58 -3.71
C LEU A 80 16.93 6.45 -4.41
N LEU A 81 15.81 6.76 -3.73
CA LEU A 81 14.76 7.63 -4.26
C LEU A 81 15.26 9.05 -4.54
N ARG A 82 16.13 9.59 -3.68
CA ARG A 82 16.79 10.90 -3.91
C ARG A 82 17.73 10.89 -5.12
N ASN A 83 18.16 9.72 -5.57
CA ASN A 83 19.03 9.54 -6.73
C ASN A 83 18.27 8.93 -7.92
N ASP A 84 16.98 9.25 -8.08
CA ASP A 84 16.15 8.87 -9.24
C ASP A 84 15.91 7.36 -9.41
N ALA A 85 15.98 6.58 -8.33
CA ALA A 85 15.45 5.22 -8.35
C ALA A 85 13.95 5.25 -8.70
N SER A 86 13.51 4.31 -9.54
CA SER A 86 12.13 4.17 -9.98
C SER A 86 11.30 3.40 -8.94
N PRO A 87 10.43 4.07 -8.17
CA PRO A 87 9.51 3.42 -7.23
C PRO A 87 8.40 2.59 -7.90
N THR A 88 8.16 2.80 -9.20
CA THR A 88 7.21 2.02 -9.99
C THR A 88 7.80 0.69 -10.47
N ALA A 89 9.08 0.42 -10.18
CA ALA A 89 9.72 -0.85 -10.49
C ALA A 89 9.00 -2.03 -9.84
N ARG A 90 9.16 -3.21 -10.44
CA ARG A 90 8.57 -4.45 -9.96
C ARG A 90 9.58 -5.57 -9.90
N ASP A 91 9.37 -6.50 -8.98
CA ASP A 91 10.19 -7.70 -8.91
C ASP A 91 9.84 -8.70 -10.05
N LYS A 92 10.53 -9.85 -10.08
CA LYS A 92 10.33 -10.89 -11.08
C LYS A 92 8.93 -11.53 -11.01
N GLU A 93 8.27 -11.49 -9.86
CA GLU A 93 6.88 -11.91 -9.72
C GLU A 93 5.93 -10.84 -10.28
N GLY A 94 6.31 -9.57 -10.24
CA GLY A 94 5.50 -8.41 -10.63
C GLY A 94 4.97 -7.60 -9.43
N CYS A 95 5.50 -7.82 -8.24
CA CYS A 95 5.13 -7.11 -7.01
C CYS A 95 5.70 -5.70 -6.99
N THR A 96 4.92 -4.76 -6.47
CA THR A 96 5.33 -3.36 -6.26
C THR A 96 6.14 -3.21 -4.98
N ILE A 97 6.83 -2.07 -4.84
CA ILE A 97 7.57 -1.73 -3.60
C ILE A 97 6.68 -1.81 -2.36
N PHE A 98 5.44 -1.34 -2.44
CA PHE A 98 4.48 -1.42 -1.34
C PHE A 98 4.11 -2.85 -1.01
N LYS A 99 3.76 -3.69 -2.00
CA LYS A 99 3.45 -5.10 -1.74
C LYS A 99 4.60 -5.78 -0.99
N LEU A 100 5.84 -5.49 -1.38
CA LEU A 100 7.04 -6.03 -0.75
C LEU A 100 7.24 -5.53 0.68
N LEU A 101 7.09 -4.23 0.95
CA LEU A 101 7.18 -3.69 2.31
C LEU A 101 6.17 -4.38 3.24
N LEU A 102 4.93 -4.50 2.80
CA LEU A 102 3.82 -5.02 3.61
C LEU A 102 3.90 -6.53 3.81
N ASP A 103 4.28 -7.29 2.79
CA ASP A 103 4.48 -8.73 2.93
C ASP A 103 5.63 -9.07 3.88
N ASN A 104 6.61 -8.16 4.00
CA ASN A 104 7.75 -8.32 4.91
C ASN A 104 7.55 -7.60 6.26
N GLY A 105 6.40 -6.95 6.48
CA GLY A 105 6.01 -6.35 7.77
C GLY A 105 6.61 -4.98 8.08
N HIS A 106 7.03 -4.23 7.05
CA HIS A 106 7.60 -2.87 7.13
C HIS A 106 6.51 -1.80 6.89
N ASP A 107 5.46 -1.87 7.70
CA ASP A 107 4.24 -1.04 7.54
C ASP A 107 4.53 0.46 7.78
N ASP A 108 5.40 0.77 8.73
CA ASP A 108 5.89 2.12 9.06
C ASP A 108 6.60 2.79 7.87
N ILE A 109 7.47 2.04 7.18
CA ILE A 109 8.17 2.52 5.99
C ILE A 109 7.20 2.76 4.84
N ALA A 110 6.19 1.90 4.67
CA ALA A 110 5.15 2.09 3.67
C ALA A 110 4.33 3.37 3.93
N GLU A 111 3.94 3.62 5.17
CA GLU A 111 3.24 4.86 5.56
C GLU A 111 4.08 6.11 5.28
N MET A 112 5.37 6.09 5.64
CA MET A 112 6.28 7.20 5.36
C MET A 112 6.46 7.46 3.85
N LEU A 113 6.64 6.40 3.07
CA LEU A 113 6.85 6.51 1.62
C LEU A 113 5.67 7.16 0.91
N ILE A 114 4.43 6.89 1.35
CA ILE A 114 3.21 7.51 0.80
C ILE A 114 3.14 9.00 1.13
N LYS A 115 3.52 9.34 2.37
CA LYS A 115 3.52 10.73 2.83
C LYS A 115 4.51 11.58 2.04
N GLU A 116 5.70 11.03 1.76
CA GLU A 116 6.74 11.74 1.00
C GLU A 116 6.52 11.69 -0.51
N TYR A 117 5.89 10.62 -1.02
CA TYR A 117 5.73 10.38 -2.46
C TYR A 117 4.32 9.85 -2.80
N PRO A 118 3.28 10.71 -2.73
CA PRO A 118 1.88 10.30 -2.93
C PRO A 118 1.57 9.83 -4.37
N ASP A 119 2.39 10.19 -5.35
CA ASP A 119 2.24 9.78 -6.75
C ASP A 119 2.68 8.33 -7.01
N LEU A 120 3.30 7.66 -6.03
CA LEU A 120 3.78 6.27 -6.15
C LEU A 120 2.69 5.23 -5.94
N THR A 121 1.45 5.69 -5.84
CA THR A 121 0.26 4.92 -5.51
C THR A 121 -0.18 3.92 -6.59
N VAL A 122 0.61 3.76 -7.65
CA VAL A 122 0.31 2.93 -8.83
C VAL A 122 0.44 1.42 -8.53
N THR A 123 -0.69 0.88 -8.08
CA THR A 123 -1.38 -0.34 -8.52
C THR A 123 -0.56 -1.37 -9.32
N ASP A 124 -0.45 -2.57 -8.76
CA ASP A 124 -0.03 -3.77 -9.48
C ASP A 124 -1.07 -4.12 -10.58
N PRO A 125 -0.71 -4.16 -11.87
CA PRO A 125 -1.65 -4.38 -12.96
C PRO A 125 -2.01 -5.85 -13.15
N ARG A 126 -1.42 -6.76 -12.35
CA ARG A 126 -1.91 -8.13 -12.23
C ARG A 126 -3.20 -8.19 -11.40
N LEU A 127 -3.54 -7.10 -10.73
CA LEU A 127 -4.71 -7.06 -9.87
C LEU A 127 -5.97 -6.97 -10.70
N PRO A 128 -6.94 -7.87 -10.44
CA PRO A 128 -8.17 -7.86 -11.18
C PRO A 128 -8.93 -6.57 -10.84
N LYS A 129 -9.39 -5.88 -11.88
CA LYS A 129 -9.98 -4.55 -11.80
C LYS A 129 -11.20 -4.42 -12.69
N GLY A 130 -11.96 -3.36 -12.46
CA GLY A 130 -13.11 -3.01 -13.28
C GLY A 130 -14.40 -3.73 -12.88
N GLU A 131 -15.48 -3.34 -13.57
CA GLU A 131 -16.85 -3.70 -13.22
C GLU A 131 -17.07 -5.22 -13.15
N LYS A 132 -16.55 -5.96 -14.12
CA LYS A 132 -16.73 -7.42 -14.18
C LYS A 132 -16.21 -8.10 -12.91
N TRP A 133 -14.99 -7.78 -12.50
CA TRP A 133 -14.40 -8.36 -11.31
C TRP A 133 -15.17 -7.94 -10.05
N LEU A 134 -15.55 -6.66 -9.94
CA LEU A 134 -16.32 -6.16 -8.80
C LEU A 134 -17.65 -6.94 -8.64
N ARG A 135 -18.36 -7.21 -9.74
CA ARG A 135 -19.60 -8.00 -9.73
C ARG A 135 -19.35 -9.44 -9.30
N GLU A 136 -18.26 -10.06 -9.75
CA GLU A 136 -17.87 -11.41 -9.31
C GLU A 136 -17.58 -11.45 -7.80
N GLN A 137 -16.86 -10.46 -7.27
CA GLN A 137 -16.56 -10.38 -5.84
C GLN A 137 -17.80 -10.05 -4.99
N PHE A 138 -18.67 -9.15 -5.46
CA PHE A 138 -19.92 -8.85 -4.81
C PHE A 138 -20.76 -10.11 -4.62
N LYS A 139 -20.84 -10.95 -5.65
CA LYS A 139 -21.52 -12.24 -5.57
C LYS A 139 -20.91 -13.16 -4.53
N GLU A 140 -19.58 -13.31 -4.52
CA GLU A 140 -18.87 -14.13 -3.52
C GLU A 140 -19.13 -13.63 -2.08
N ILE A 141 -19.06 -12.31 -1.86
CA ILE A 141 -19.36 -11.68 -0.56
C ILE A 141 -20.81 -11.96 -0.16
N SER A 142 -21.77 -11.75 -1.07
CA SER A 142 -23.19 -11.98 -0.82
C SER A 142 -23.53 -13.44 -0.53
N ASP A 143 -22.83 -14.39 -1.18
CA ASP A 143 -22.99 -15.83 -0.95
C ASP A 143 -22.38 -16.28 0.39
N ASN A 144 -21.35 -15.58 0.86
CA ASN A 144 -20.71 -15.81 2.16
C ASN A 144 -21.54 -15.28 3.33
N VAL A 145 -22.33 -14.20 3.14
CA VAL A 145 -23.25 -13.68 4.17
C VAL A 145 -24.46 -14.61 4.33
N LYS A 146 -24.56 -15.27 5.49
CA LYS A 146 -25.61 -16.27 5.75
C LYS A 146 -26.92 -15.70 6.27
N ASP A 147 -26.88 -14.59 6.99
CA ASP A 147 -28.09 -13.90 7.45
C ASP A 147 -28.72 -13.09 6.29
N PRO A 148 -29.94 -13.43 5.84
CA PRO A 148 -30.60 -12.72 4.75
C PRO A 148 -30.77 -11.21 4.99
N LYS A 149 -30.95 -10.78 6.24
CA LYS A 149 -31.12 -9.36 6.58
C LYS A 149 -29.82 -8.57 6.48
N SER A 150 -28.70 -9.26 6.56
CA SER A 150 -27.36 -8.67 6.50
C SER A 150 -26.77 -8.73 5.09
N LYS A 151 -27.46 -9.31 4.10
CA LYS A 151 -26.94 -9.39 2.72
C LYS A 151 -26.84 -8.01 2.05
N PRO A 152 -25.81 -7.78 1.22
CA PRO A 152 -25.72 -6.57 0.43
C PRO A 152 -26.84 -6.51 -0.61
N SER A 153 -27.45 -5.34 -0.79
CA SER A 153 -28.42 -5.09 -1.85
C SER A 153 -27.70 -4.89 -3.19
N GLU A 154 -28.23 -5.46 -4.27
CA GLU A 154 -27.74 -5.22 -5.63
C GLU A 154 -27.88 -3.74 -6.01
N GLU A 155 -28.91 -3.06 -5.50
CA GLU A 155 -29.11 -1.62 -5.75
C GLU A 155 -27.91 -0.80 -5.26
N VAL A 156 -27.30 -1.21 -4.13
CA VAL A 156 -26.09 -0.59 -3.59
C VAL A 156 -24.94 -0.70 -4.57
N LEU A 157 -24.76 -1.88 -5.17
CA LEU A 157 -23.73 -2.09 -6.17
C LEU A 157 -23.97 -1.23 -7.43
N GLU A 158 -25.21 -1.11 -7.90
CA GLU A 158 -25.53 -0.38 -9.12
C GLU A 158 -25.34 1.13 -9.01
N TYR A 159 -25.79 1.77 -7.93
CA TYR A 159 -25.56 3.21 -7.77
C TYR A 159 -24.08 3.54 -7.56
N LEU A 160 -23.32 2.60 -6.99
CA LEU A 160 -21.87 2.71 -6.84
C LEU A 160 -21.13 2.57 -8.18
N ILE A 161 -21.53 1.61 -9.02
CA ILE A 161 -20.97 1.43 -10.37
C ILE A 161 -21.35 2.60 -11.29
N SER A 162 -22.54 3.16 -11.15
CA SER A 162 -22.96 4.32 -11.95
C SER A 162 -22.41 5.65 -11.42
N GLY A 163 -21.96 5.69 -10.16
CA GLY A 163 -21.54 6.92 -9.47
C GLY A 163 -22.72 7.82 -9.06
N GLN A 164 -23.96 7.34 -9.18
CA GLN A 164 -25.19 8.08 -8.91
C GLN A 164 -25.71 7.79 -7.49
N LEU A 165 -24.95 8.20 -6.48
CA LEU A 165 -25.28 7.92 -5.08
C LEU A 165 -26.63 8.55 -4.67
N PRO A 166 -27.53 7.78 -4.02
CA PRO A 166 -28.81 8.30 -3.56
C PRO A 166 -28.64 9.27 -2.38
N ARG A 167 -29.64 10.16 -2.19
CA ARG A 167 -29.67 11.07 -1.04
C ARG A 167 -29.74 10.31 0.29
N GLU A 168 -29.39 10.96 1.40
CA GLU A 168 -29.42 10.37 2.75
C GLU A 168 -30.81 9.85 3.17
N GLU A 169 -31.87 10.55 2.75
CA GLU A 169 -33.25 10.23 3.08
C GLU A 169 -33.68 8.88 2.47
N GLY A 170 -34.19 7.99 3.32
CA GLY A 170 -34.70 6.67 2.89
C GLY A 170 -33.66 5.54 2.84
N ARG A 171 -32.36 5.82 3.01
CA ARG A 171 -31.33 4.78 3.10
C ARG A 171 -31.38 4.02 4.43
N SER A 172 -31.41 2.69 4.36
CA SER A 172 -31.34 1.83 5.55
C SER A 172 -29.92 1.78 6.12
N VAL A 173 -29.79 1.30 7.36
CA VAL A 173 -28.47 1.06 7.99
C VAL A 173 -27.66 0.05 7.18
N SER A 174 -28.31 -0.98 6.62
CA SER A 174 -27.66 -2.01 5.80
C SER A 174 -27.12 -1.41 4.50
N ASP A 175 -27.87 -0.52 3.85
CA ASP A 175 -27.43 0.11 2.61
C ASP A 175 -26.20 0.98 2.84
N VAL A 176 -26.21 1.80 3.90
CA VAL A 176 -25.07 2.67 4.24
C VAL A 176 -23.85 1.85 4.66
N TYR A 177 -24.05 0.75 5.40
CA TYR A 177 -23.00 -0.19 5.75
C TYR A 177 -22.36 -0.81 4.50
N TRP A 178 -23.18 -1.38 3.61
CA TRP A 178 -22.68 -2.00 2.39
C TRP A 178 -22.12 -0.99 1.39
N GLU A 179 -22.62 0.23 1.35
CA GLU A 179 -22.04 1.32 0.59
C GLU A 179 -20.60 1.59 1.05
N HIS A 180 -20.41 1.78 2.36
CA HIS A 180 -19.09 1.99 2.95
C HIS A 180 -18.17 0.79 2.68
N ILE A 181 -18.65 -0.45 2.84
CA ILE A 181 -17.88 -1.65 2.52
C ILE A 181 -17.54 -1.71 1.04
N LEU A 182 -18.49 -1.57 0.12
CA LEU A 182 -18.27 -1.74 -1.32
C LEU A 182 -17.46 -0.61 -1.94
N LEU A 183 -17.53 0.61 -1.39
CA LEU A 183 -16.57 1.68 -1.71
C LEU A 183 -15.13 1.23 -1.50
N ARG A 184 -14.87 0.24 -0.64
CA ARG A 184 -13.53 -0.35 -0.49
C ARG A 184 -13.06 -1.11 -1.73
N TYR A 185 -13.98 -1.56 -2.59
CA TYR A 185 -13.75 -2.48 -3.72
C TYR A 185 -13.82 -1.75 -5.08
N ILE A 186 -14.19 -0.48 -5.11
CA ILE A 186 -14.54 0.26 -6.34
C ILE A 186 -13.36 1.00 -6.99
N GLY A 187 -12.14 0.84 -6.47
CA GLY A 187 -10.92 1.41 -7.04
C GLY A 187 -10.10 0.40 -7.84
N ASP A 188 -8.97 0.85 -8.39
CA ASP A 188 -7.91 0.00 -8.94
C ASP A 188 -7.07 -0.63 -7.81
N VAL A 189 -7.73 -0.97 -6.71
CA VAL A 189 -7.11 -1.48 -5.49
C VAL A 189 -7.05 -3.01 -5.56
N PRO A 190 -5.88 -3.63 -5.35
CA PRO A 190 -5.79 -5.07 -5.12
C PRO A 190 -6.74 -5.49 -4.01
N LEU A 191 -7.57 -6.48 -4.24
CA LEU A 191 -8.20 -7.20 -3.14
C LEU A 191 -7.74 -8.64 -3.14
N ASP A 192 -6.92 -8.95 -2.14
CA ASP A 192 -6.76 -10.31 -1.67
C ASP A 192 -7.78 -10.52 -0.54
N ILE A 193 -9.01 -10.87 -0.92
CA ILE A 193 -10.11 -11.16 0.01
C ILE A 193 -9.74 -12.31 0.96
N LYS A 194 -8.83 -13.20 0.58
CA LYS A 194 -8.34 -14.25 1.48
C LYS A 194 -7.45 -13.66 2.58
N ARG A 195 -6.62 -12.67 2.24
CA ARG A 195 -5.84 -11.89 3.22
C ARG A 195 -6.73 -11.12 4.19
N ASN A 196 -7.92 -10.63 3.80
CA ASN A 196 -8.82 -9.89 4.70
C ASN A 196 -9.18 -10.64 5.99
N TYR A 197 -9.14 -11.97 5.97
CA TYR A 197 -9.41 -12.83 7.13
C TYR A 197 -8.14 -13.45 7.71
N SER A 198 -6.96 -13.04 7.24
CA SER A 198 -5.69 -13.57 7.72
C SER A 198 -5.36 -13.00 9.12
N PRO A 199 -5.02 -13.85 10.10
CA PRO A 199 -4.60 -13.42 11.42
C PRO A 199 -3.21 -12.76 11.46
N SER A 200 -2.47 -12.80 10.34
CA SER A 200 -1.15 -12.15 10.20
C SER A 200 -1.20 -10.92 9.30
N LEU A 201 -2.39 -10.45 8.92
CA LEU A 201 -2.54 -9.28 8.08
C LEU A 201 -2.15 -8.01 8.84
N ARG A 202 -1.26 -7.20 8.25
CA ARG A 202 -0.81 -5.91 8.82
C ARG A 202 -1.07 -4.69 7.93
N LEU A 203 -1.38 -4.88 6.66
CA LEU A 203 -2.00 -3.87 5.80
C LEU A 203 -2.67 -4.64 4.66
N SER A 204 -3.98 -4.41 4.49
CA SER A 204 -4.76 -5.17 3.52
C SER A 204 -4.76 -4.51 2.15
N LEU A 205 -4.85 -3.17 2.10
CA LEU A 205 -5.20 -2.48 0.86
C LEU A 205 -4.41 -1.20 0.70
N MET A 206 -3.81 -1.03 -0.46
CA MET A 206 -3.29 0.26 -0.95
C MET A 206 -3.59 0.37 -2.44
N GLY A 207 -4.26 1.44 -2.88
CA GLY A 207 -4.45 1.69 -4.31
C GLY A 207 -5.21 2.98 -4.62
N THR A 208 -5.35 3.26 -5.92
CA THR A 208 -5.96 4.47 -6.46
C THR A 208 -7.41 4.25 -6.88
N PHE A 209 -8.17 5.34 -6.96
CA PHE A 209 -9.57 5.32 -7.41
C PHE A 209 -9.74 6.21 -8.63
N ASP A 210 -10.14 5.64 -9.76
CA ASP A 210 -10.52 6.38 -10.96
C ASP A 210 -12.04 6.45 -11.12
N ARG A 211 -12.73 6.93 -10.08
CA ARG A 211 -14.17 7.23 -10.14
C ARG A 211 -14.51 8.53 -9.43
N PHE A 212 -15.44 9.27 -10.04
CA PHE A 212 -15.97 10.53 -9.53
C PHE A 212 -17.37 10.29 -8.92
N PHE A 213 -17.59 10.79 -7.71
CA PHE A 213 -18.89 10.73 -7.04
C PHE A 213 -19.52 12.13 -6.98
N LEU A 214 -20.30 12.48 -8.01
CA LEU A 214 -20.91 13.81 -8.12
C LEU A 214 -21.93 14.04 -6.99
N GLY A 215 -21.70 15.05 -6.15
CA GLY A 215 -22.61 15.42 -5.05
C GLY A 215 -22.48 14.55 -3.80
N HIS A 216 -21.49 13.66 -3.76
CA HIS A 216 -21.19 12.85 -2.59
C HIS A 216 -19.70 13.01 -2.25
N GLU A 217 -19.37 13.36 -1.01
CA GLU A 217 -17.98 13.61 -0.56
C GLU A 217 -17.14 12.31 -0.42
N GLY A 218 -17.46 11.27 -1.20
CA GLY A 218 -16.83 9.95 -1.15
C GLY A 218 -16.97 9.27 0.21
N ILE A 219 -15.93 8.54 0.62
CA ILE A 219 -15.95 7.74 1.86
C ILE A 219 -16.13 8.60 3.11
N LYS A 220 -15.76 9.89 3.09
CA LYS A 220 -16.00 10.82 4.21
C LYS A 220 -17.47 10.90 4.58
N GLU A 221 -18.33 11.05 3.58
CA GLU A 221 -19.77 11.15 3.79
C GLU A 221 -20.37 9.79 4.13
N SER A 222 -19.94 8.70 3.49
CA SER A 222 -20.40 7.35 3.86
C SER A 222 -20.00 6.99 5.29
N ALA A 223 -18.79 7.34 5.74
CA ALA A 223 -18.32 7.19 7.12
C ALA A 223 -19.16 8.04 8.10
N ARG A 224 -19.40 9.32 7.78
CA ARG A 224 -20.28 10.21 8.57
C ARG A 224 -21.68 9.61 8.71
N LEU A 225 -22.27 9.18 7.59
CA LEU A 225 -23.60 8.58 7.55
C LEU A 225 -23.65 7.28 8.34
N LEU A 226 -22.63 6.42 8.18
CA LEU A 226 -22.48 5.18 8.93
C LEU A 226 -22.45 5.46 10.43
N ASN A 227 -21.61 6.42 10.87
CA ASN A 227 -21.54 6.87 12.26
C ASN A 227 -22.87 7.40 12.80
N SER A 228 -23.60 8.17 11.99
CA SER A 228 -24.90 8.73 12.41
C SER A 228 -26.00 7.67 12.53
N LYS A 229 -25.87 6.56 11.79
CA LYS A 229 -26.93 5.55 11.63
C LYS A 229 -26.65 4.25 12.38
N LEU A 230 -25.45 4.00 12.89
CA LEU A 230 -25.09 2.76 13.60
C LEU A 230 -25.35 2.85 15.11
N PRO A 231 -26.32 2.08 15.65
CA PRO A 231 -26.50 1.95 17.09
C PRO A 231 -26.26 0.50 17.59
N THR A 232 -25.88 -0.46 16.73
CA THR A 232 -26.07 -1.91 17.05
C THR A 232 -25.11 -2.92 16.42
N THR A 233 -24.05 -2.53 15.70
CA THR A 233 -23.17 -3.51 15.03
C THR A 233 -21.99 -3.95 15.90
N ALA A 234 -21.52 -5.17 15.64
CA ALA A 234 -20.18 -5.69 16.00
C ALA A 234 -19.01 -4.79 15.56
N TYR A 235 -19.29 -3.85 14.66
CA TYR A 235 -18.38 -2.87 14.08
C TYR A 235 -18.56 -1.51 14.77
N THR A 236 -17.48 -0.95 15.31
CA THR A 236 -17.47 0.34 16.00
C THR A 236 -16.46 1.26 15.33
N ILE A 237 -16.89 2.47 14.98
CA ILE A 237 -15.96 3.53 14.58
C ILE A 237 -15.49 4.26 15.84
N GLU A 238 -14.20 4.20 16.09
CA GLU A 238 -13.54 4.79 17.26
C GLU A 238 -13.26 6.28 17.05
N GLY A 239 -13.03 6.70 15.80
CA GLY A 239 -12.86 8.10 15.45
C GLY A 239 -12.61 8.31 13.98
N THR A 240 -12.98 9.49 13.49
CA THR A 240 -12.65 9.94 12.14
C THR A 240 -11.90 11.26 12.23
N VAL A 241 -10.71 11.30 11.65
CA VAL A 241 -9.91 12.52 11.51
C VAL A 241 -9.95 12.94 10.06
N VAL A 242 -10.25 14.22 9.84
CA VAL A 242 -10.23 14.85 8.52
C VAL A 242 -9.18 15.95 8.59
N ASP A 243 -8.11 15.82 7.82
CA ASP A 243 -7.07 16.84 7.80
C ASP A 243 -7.54 18.06 6.99
N GLY A 244 -7.34 19.27 7.52
CA GLY A 244 -7.84 20.51 6.94
C GLY A 244 -7.09 20.86 5.65
N GLU A 245 -7.84 21.24 4.60
CA GLU A 245 -7.38 21.50 3.22
C GLU A 245 -6.74 20.30 2.47
N GLY A 246 -6.20 19.29 3.15
CA GLY A 246 -5.36 18.24 2.57
C GLY A 246 -6.06 16.97 2.04
N GLY A 247 -7.39 16.90 2.05
CA GLY A 247 -8.14 15.79 1.43
C GLY A 247 -8.05 14.43 2.14
N TRP A 248 -7.16 14.26 3.13
CA TRP A 248 -7.04 13.00 3.87
C TRP A 248 -8.15 12.82 4.90
N VAL A 249 -8.74 11.63 4.91
CA VAL A 249 -9.72 11.16 5.88
C VAL A 249 -9.22 9.85 6.44
N THR A 250 -8.96 9.82 7.74
CA THR A 250 -8.55 8.61 8.45
C THR A 250 -9.64 8.20 9.42
N GLU A 251 -10.14 6.99 9.25
CA GLU A 251 -11.12 6.37 10.12
C GLU A 251 -10.46 5.24 10.92
N ARG A 252 -10.62 5.28 12.24
CA ARG A 252 -10.23 4.19 13.13
C ARG A 252 -11.46 3.40 13.53
N TRP A 253 -11.39 2.07 13.45
CA TRP A 253 -12.49 1.18 13.73
C TRP A 253 -12.04 -0.12 14.39
N SER A 254 -12.98 -0.77 15.07
CA SER A 254 -12.82 -2.11 15.63
C SER A 254 -14.01 -2.99 15.27
N TYR A 255 -13.79 -4.31 15.21
CA TYR A 255 -14.84 -5.29 14.91
C TYR A 255 -14.72 -6.52 15.80
N HIS A 256 -15.83 -6.99 16.37
CA HIS A 256 -15.85 -8.23 17.13
C HIS A 256 -17.07 -9.08 16.81
N ASP A 257 -16.91 -10.37 16.56
CA ASP A 257 -18.06 -11.25 16.30
C ASP A 257 -18.18 -12.47 17.19
N ALA A 258 -19.34 -13.13 17.06
CA ALA A 258 -19.67 -14.34 17.79
C ALA A 258 -18.76 -15.54 17.44
N TYR A 259 -18.01 -15.46 16.33
CA TYR A 259 -17.05 -16.48 15.91
C TYR A 259 -15.66 -16.25 16.50
N GLY A 260 -15.49 -15.22 17.32
CA GLY A 260 -14.25 -14.91 18.03
C GLY A 260 -13.21 -14.18 17.18
N ILE A 261 -13.63 -13.63 16.04
CA ILE A 261 -12.83 -12.65 15.28
C ILE A 261 -12.86 -11.34 16.07
N ASP A 262 -11.69 -10.83 16.41
CA ASP A 262 -11.49 -9.60 17.16
C ASP A 262 -10.50 -8.72 16.40
N VAL A 263 -11.02 -7.80 15.61
CA VAL A 263 -10.24 -6.82 14.86
C VAL A 263 -10.01 -5.61 15.76
N ARG A 264 -8.73 -5.35 16.04
CA ARG A 264 -8.28 -4.20 16.82
C ARG A 264 -7.48 -3.26 15.94
N ASP A 265 -7.64 -1.96 16.20
CA ASP A 265 -6.89 -0.90 15.52
C ASP A 265 -7.03 -0.94 14.00
N GLY A 266 -8.25 -1.13 13.50
CA GLY A 266 -8.53 -0.91 12.09
C GLY A 266 -8.36 0.55 11.74
N ILE A 267 -7.61 0.86 10.69
CA ILE A 267 -7.32 2.21 10.21
C ILE A 267 -7.54 2.22 8.71
N ASP A 268 -8.54 2.96 8.29
CA ASP A 268 -8.84 3.23 6.89
C ASP A 268 -8.48 4.69 6.57
N SER A 269 -7.47 4.93 5.73
CA SER A 269 -7.07 6.27 5.29
C SER A 269 -7.39 6.49 3.82
N PHE A 270 -8.00 7.61 3.50
CA PHE A 270 -8.44 7.97 2.16
C PHE A 270 -7.94 9.37 1.80
N LEU A 271 -7.31 9.53 0.64
CA LEU A 271 -7.08 10.86 0.06
C LEU A 271 -8.24 11.20 -0.85
N ILE A 272 -8.85 12.35 -0.66
CA ILE A 272 -10.02 12.83 -1.40
C ILE A 272 -9.69 14.20 -2.02
N ASP A 273 -9.86 14.33 -3.32
CA ASP A 273 -9.95 15.61 -4.00
C ASP A 273 -11.31 16.24 -3.64
N GLY A 274 -11.29 17.17 -2.68
CA GLY A 274 -12.48 17.83 -2.15
C GLY A 274 -13.21 18.74 -3.14
N GLU A 275 -12.55 19.21 -4.20
CA GLU A 275 -13.22 20.01 -5.24
C GLU A 275 -14.00 19.13 -6.22
N LYS A 276 -13.50 17.92 -6.47
CA LYS A 276 -14.08 17.00 -7.46
C LYS A 276 -14.88 15.84 -6.86
N GLY A 277 -14.89 15.68 -5.54
CA GLY A 277 -15.49 14.52 -4.87
C GLY A 277 -14.85 13.20 -5.31
N LYS A 278 -13.57 13.22 -5.66
CA LYS A 278 -12.83 12.05 -6.17
C LYS A 278 -11.96 11.48 -5.06
N ILE A 279 -12.11 10.19 -4.77
CA ILE A 279 -11.13 9.47 -3.95
C ILE A 279 -9.90 9.26 -4.83
N MET A 280 -8.72 9.65 -4.35
CA MET A 280 -7.45 9.56 -5.06
C MET A 280 -6.66 8.35 -4.60
N VAL A 281 -6.61 8.13 -3.28
CA VAL A 281 -5.80 7.07 -2.64
C VAL A 281 -6.60 6.45 -1.51
N LYS A 282 -6.36 5.18 -1.26
CA LYS A 282 -6.91 4.45 -0.14
C LYS A 282 -5.86 3.54 0.49
N MET A 283 -5.85 3.51 1.81
CA MET A 283 -5.06 2.61 2.65
C MET A 283 -5.99 1.96 3.67
N ILE A 284 -5.90 0.64 3.86
CA ILE A 284 -6.63 -0.07 4.94
C ILE A 284 -5.67 -0.97 5.68
N ASN A 285 -5.54 -0.70 6.98
CA ASN A 285 -4.83 -1.48 7.97
C ASN A 285 -5.82 -2.04 8.97
N TYR A 286 -5.61 -3.27 9.43
CA TYR A 286 -6.22 -3.75 10.65
C TYR A 286 -5.54 -5.04 11.10
N ASN A 287 -5.50 -5.26 12.43
CA ASN A 287 -4.97 -6.49 13.00
C ASN A 287 -6.12 -7.41 13.42
N VAL A 288 -6.08 -8.67 12.98
CA VAL A 288 -7.09 -9.67 13.36
C VAL A 288 -6.56 -10.57 14.47
N GLY A 289 -7.06 -10.38 15.68
CA GLY A 289 -6.88 -11.30 16.80
C GLY A 289 -7.92 -12.43 16.79
N LYS A 290 -7.53 -13.61 17.26
CA LYS A 290 -8.48 -14.61 17.76
C LYS A 290 -8.43 -14.61 19.27
N LYS A 291 -9.58 -14.57 19.94
CA LYS A 291 -9.62 -14.95 21.36
C LYS A 291 -9.17 -16.40 21.47
N THR A 292 -7.99 -16.64 22.05
CA THR A 292 -7.69 -17.93 22.65
C THR A 292 -8.77 -18.17 23.69
N LYS A 293 -9.51 -19.28 23.57
CA LYS A 293 -10.41 -19.70 24.65
C LYS A 293 -9.58 -19.71 25.93
N CYS A 294 -9.97 -18.90 26.92
CA CYS A 294 -9.44 -19.07 28.27
C CYS A 294 -9.70 -20.53 28.67
N CYS A 295 -8.63 -21.30 28.84
CA CYS A 295 -8.68 -22.59 29.50
C CYS A 295 -9.03 -22.40 30.98
#